data_AF-A0A9D2M452-F1
#
_entry.id   AF-A0A9D2M452-F1
#
_cell.length_a   1.000
_cell.length_b   1.000
_cell.length_c   1.000
_cell.angle_alpha   90.00
_cell.angle_beta   90.00
_cell.angle_gamma   90.00
#
_symmetry.space_group_name_H-M   'P 1'
#
loop_
_entity.id
_entity.type
_entity.pdbx_description
1 polymer ?
#
loop_
_entity_poly.entity_id
_entity_poly.type
_entity_poly.pdbx_seq_one_letter_code
_entity_poly.pdbx_strand_id
1 'polypeptide(L)'
;MGLLDKLFSKKDPLDDLLEDEALPVASLAHETSDATPYAHELDAFMDRMFPGRNVVVWREKNMEAGRVDVCVMQPTAKEPYYVLYTSGMSAQEMTLDHLPYPEHYSYLRRAELLMYLPATWPMQTLFSAGENPVPESVYWPVRALKYLARMPQLCNTWLGAGHSVPNGDPMVPFEGAQGFSGMMLYFPDEGNGPKKLLPVPTDDGQIMLYVAVPVYAEEMNYKLAAGADALENRLRALPNAEAFIVTNGRKNTCQGGV
;
A
#
# COMPACT_ATOMS: atom_id res chain seq x y z
N MET A 1 -19.27 0.79 -24.24
CA MET A 1 -18.08 0.24 -23.55
C MET A 1 -17.76 1.15 -22.41
N GLY A 2 -18.06 0.71 -21.20
CA GLY A 2 -17.82 1.49 -19.97
C GLY A 2 -16.34 1.48 -19.61
N LEU A 3 -15.93 2.43 -18.77
CA LEU A 3 -14.58 2.51 -18.19
C LEU A 3 -14.14 1.18 -17.54
N LEU A 4 -15.11 0.41 -17.03
CA LEU A 4 -14.92 -0.90 -16.41
C LEU A 4 -14.61 -2.03 -17.42
N ASP A 5 -15.14 -1.97 -18.65
CA ASP A 5 -14.85 -3.00 -19.68
C ASP A 5 -13.39 -2.97 -20.16
N LYS A 6 -12.70 -1.84 -19.98
CA LYS A 6 -11.27 -1.68 -20.30
C LYS A 6 -10.35 -2.12 -19.17
N LEU A 7 -10.81 -2.09 -17.92
CA LEU A 7 -10.04 -2.53 -16.76
C LEU A 7 -10.08 -4.06 -16.60
N PHE A 8 -11.15 -4.71 -17.06
CA PHE A 8 -11.40 -6.14 -16.83
C PHE A 8 -11.56 -6.96 -18.13
N SER A 9 -10.85 -6.57 -19.21
CA SER A 9 -10.61 -7.49 -20.33
C SER A 9 -10.01 -8.79 -19.77
N LYS A 10 -10.32 -9.95 -20.38
CA LYS A 10 -10.10 -11.34 -19.86
C LYS A 10 -8.67 -11.72 -19.42
N LYS A 11 -7.73 -10.79 -19.42
CA LYS A 11 -6.40 -10.86 -18.84
C LYS A 11 -6.15 -9.51 -18.16
N ASP A 12 -6.06 -9.49 -16.82
CA ASP A 12 -5.76 -8.26 -16.08
C ASP A 12 -4.37 -7.78 -16.55
N PRO A 13 -4.21 -6.55 -17.08
CA PRO A 13 -2.91 -6.03 -17.47
C PRO A 13 -1.90 -6.05 -16.32
N LEU A 14 -2.36 -6.05 -15.06
CA LEU A 14 -1.49 -6.21 -13.91
C LEU A 14 -1.01 -7.66 -13.71
N ASP A 15 -1.76 -8.68 -14.12
CA ASP A 15 -1.31 -10.08 -14.03
C ASP A 15 -0.09 -10.33 -14.92
N ASP A 16 -0.08 -9.77 -16.13
CA ASP A 16 1.04 -9.89 -17.08
C ASP A 16 2.32 -9.19 -16.60
N LEU A 17 2.19 -8.15 -15.78
CA LEU A 17 3.32 -7.43 -15.16
C LEU A 17 3.79 -8.10 -13.86
N LEU A 18 2.94 -8.91 -13.22
CA LEU A 18 3.29 -9.71 -12.03
C LEU A 18 3.98 -11.03 -12.42
N GLU A 19 3.70 -11.58 -13.61
CA GLU A 19 4.35 -12.78 -14.14
C GLU A 19 5.85 -12.57 -14.47
N ASP A 20 6.25 -11.33 -14.76
CA ASP A 20 7.65 -10.97 -15.12
C ASP A 20 8.50 -10.49 -13.91
N GLU A 21 7.99 -10.64 -12.68
CA GLU A 21 8.78 -10.36 -11.46
C GLU A 21 9.78 -11.49 -11.19
N ALA A 22 10.87 -11.53 -11.96
CA ALA A 22 12.09 -12.19 -11.52
C ALA A 22 12.50 -11.59 -10.16
N LEU A 23 12.72 -12.47 -9.17
CA LEU A 23 12.82 -12.13 -7.75
C LEU A 23 13.74 -10.90 -7.50
N PRO A 24 13.23 -9.89 -6.77
CA PRO A 24 14.01 -8.70 -6.42
C PRO A 24 15.20 -9.00 -5.53
N VAL A 25 16.24 -8.17 -5.62
CA VAL A 25 17.41 -8.23 -4.74
C VAL A 25 17.19 -7.28 -3.57
N ALA A 26 17.16 -7.81 -2.34
CA ALA A 26 17.26 -6.98 -1.14
C ALA A 26 18.63 -6.32 -1.11
N SER A 27 18.68 -4.99 -1.15
CA SER A 27 19.90 -4.24 -0.91
C SER A 27 19.97 -3.85 0.57
N LEU A 28 20.99 -4.37 1.27
CA LEU A 28 21.31 -4.00 2.64
C LEU A 28 22.29 -2.81 2.62
N ALA A 29 21.78 -1.62 2.34
CA ALA A 29 22.54 -0.39 2.50
C ALA A 29 21.61 0.74 2.95
N HIS A 30 22.16 1.70 3.70
CA HIS A 30 21.60 3.05 3.88
C HIS A 30 21.60 3.80 2.53
N GLU A 31 21.00 3.22 1.52
CA GLU A 31 20.84 3.84 0.22
C GLU A 31 19.43 4.41 0.18
N THR A 32 19.36 5.73 0.09
CA THR A 32 18.17 6.50 -0.25
C THR A 32 17.53 5.93 -1.52
N SER A 33 16.22 6.10 -1.66
CA SER A 33 15.52 5.79 -2.91
C SER A 33 15.90 6.83 -3.97
N ASP A 34 17.16 6.85 -4.45
CA ASP A 34 17.65 7.87 -5.41
C ASP A 34 16.96 7.82 -6.79
N ALA A 35 15.94 6.99 -6.95
CA ALA A 35 15.27 6.69 -8.20
C ALA A 35 14.10 7.63 -8.54
N THR A 36 13.68 8.53 -7.64
CA THR A 36 12.43 9.28 -7.80
C THR A 36 12.57 10.76 -7.42
N PRO A 37 11.84 11.69 -8.08
CA PRO A 37 11.99 13.13 -7.86
C PRO A 37 11.73 13.62 -6.43
N TYR A 38 10.98 12.86 -5.62
CA TYR A 38 10.56 13.25 -4.28
C TYR A 38 11.08 12.33 -3.17
N ALA A 39 12.00 11.43 -3.50
CA ALA A 39 12.50 10.47 -2.53
C ALA A 39 13.20 11.14 -1.35
N HIS A 40 13.90 12.26 -1.58
CA HIS A 40 14.61 12.96 -0.52
C HIS A 40 13.63 13.57 0.50
N GLU A 41 12.58 14.26 0.05
CA GLU A 41 11.54 14.83 0.91
C GLU A 41 10.79 13.73 1.67
N LEU A 42 10.48 12.63 0.98
CA LEU A 42 9.80 11.48 1.57
C LEU A 42 10.67 10.80 2.64
N ASP A 43 11.92 10.45 2.33
CA ASP A 43 12.83 9.79 3.26
C ASP A 43 13.10 10.69 4.48
N ALA A 44 13.36 11.99 4.27
CA ALA A 44 13.54 12.94 5.37
C ALA A 44 12.28 13.07 6.25
N PHE A 45 11.09 13.05 5.63
CA PHE A 45 9.83 13.05 6.37
C PHE A 45 9.67 11.77 7.20
N MET A 46 9.89 10.61 6.59
CA MET A 46 9.72 9.31 7.24
C MET A 46 10.73 9.12 8.39
N ASP A 47 11.99 9.52 8.20
CA ASP A 47 13.02 9.49 9.25
C ASP A 47 12.67 10.39 10.44
N ARG A 48 12.09 11.57 10.17
CA ARG A 48 11.62 12.46 11.24
C ARG A 48 10.46 11.84 12.02
N MET A 49 9.54 11.17 11.33
CA MET A 49 8.35 10.57 11.95
C MET A 49 8.65 9.24 12.67
N PHE A 50 9.67 8.52 12.22
CA PHE A 50 10.09 7.22 12.75
C PHE A 50 11.61 7.13 12.99
N PRO A 51 12.15 7.96 13.91
CA PRO A 51 13.59 8.13 14.07
C PRO A 51 14.30 6.88 14.58
N GLY A 52 15.53 6.68 14.13
CA GLY A 52 16.43 5.64 14.64
C GLY A 52 16.11 4.23 14.16
N ARG A 53 15.41 4.10 13.02
CA ARG A 53 15.10 2.82 12.39
C ARG A 53 16.06 2.54 11.25
N ASN A 54 16.46 1.28 11.12
CA ASN A 54 17.14 0.81 9.91
C ASN A 54 16.11 0.66 8.79
N VAL A 55 16.48 1.08 7.58
CA VAL A 55 15.63 0.96 6.39
C VAL A 55 16.23 -0.08 5.45
N VAL A 56 15.39 -0.96 4.92
CA VAL A 56 15.74 -1.89 3.85
C VAL A 56 14.86 -1.55 2.65
N VAL A 57 15.47 -1.36 1.48
CA VAL A 57 14.73 -1.01 0.26
C VAL A 57 14.56 -2.25 -0.60
N TRP A 58 13.30 -2.62 -0.85
CA TRP A 58 12.93 -3.70 -1.76
C TRP A 58 12.70 -3.15 -3.16
N ARG A 59 13.75 -3.21 -3.98
CA ARG A 59 13.81 -2.53 -5.28
C ARG A 59 13.10 -3.29 -6.38
N GLU A 60 12.49 -2.58 -7.31
CA GLU A 60 12.05 -3.19 -8.56
C GLU A 60 13.23 -3.36 -9.54
N LYS A 61 13.30 -4.50 -10.22
CA LYS A 61 14.32 -4.75 -11.26
C LYS A 61 14.01 -4.03 -12.57
N ASN A 62 12.74 -3.74 -12.85
CA ASN A 62 12.34 -3.09 -14.09
C ASN A 62 12.67 -1.59 -14.02
N MET A 63 13.59 -1.15 -14.89
CA MET A 63 14.13 0.22 -14.95
C MET A 63 13.44 1.10 -16.00
N GLU A 64 12.45 0.58 -16.72
CA GLU A 64 11.58 1.39 -17.57
C GLU A 64 10.73 2.35 -16.72
N ALA A 65 10.25 3.44 -17.31
CA ALA A 65 9.60 4.55 -16.60
C ALA A 65 8.51 4.09 -15.61
N GLY A 66 8.58 4.58 -14.36
CA GLY A 66 7.58 4.29 -13.32
C GLY A 66 7.99 3.27 -12.26
N ARG A 67 9.30 3.12 -11.97
CA ARG A 67 9.80 2.26 -10.89
C ARG A 67 9.17 2.61 -9.54
N VAL A 68 8.63 1.60 -8.84
CA VAL A 68 8.15 1.73 -7.46
C VAL A 68 8.91 0.78 -6.55
N ASP A 69 9.63 1.35 -5.59
CA ASP A 69 10.27 0.62 -4.52
C ASP A 69 9.37 0.53 -3.29
N VAL A 70 9.59 -0.49 -2.45
CA VAL A 70 8.99 -0.57 -1.11
C VAL A 70 10.10 -0.47 -0.07
N CYS A 71 10.10 0.63 0.67
CA CYS A 71 11.00 0.86 1.78
C CYS A 71 10.42 0.22 3.06
N VAL A 72 11.26 -0.49 3.80
CA VAL A 72 10.88 -1.23 5.01
C VAL A 72 11.70 -0.73 6.20
N MET A 73 11.07 0.06 7.07
CA MET A 73 11.67 0.49 8.33
C MET A 73 11.50 -0.60 9.39
N GLN A 74 12.62 -1.02 9.99
CA GLN A 74 12.64 -2.08 11.01
C GLN A 74 11.95 -1.63 12.32
N PRO A 75 11.40 -2.59 13.10
CA PRO A 75 10.82 -2.31 14.41
C PRO A 75 11.89 -1.86 15.42
N THR A 76 11.45 -1.15 16.44
CA THR A 76 12.27 -0.84 17.63
C THR A 76 11.61 -1.44 18.87
N ALA A 77 12.33 -1.46 20.01
CA ALA A 77 11.75 -1.91 21.27
C ALA A 77 10.55 -1.06 21.73
N LYS A 78 10.52 0.24 21.39
CA LYS A 78 9.41 1.15 21.73
C LYS A 78 8.26 1.06 20.74
N GLU A 79 8.57 0.71 19.50
CA GLU A 79 7.62 0.67 18.40
C GLU A 79 7.76 -0.67 17.66
N PRO A 80 7.16 -1.75 18.21
CA PRO A 80 7.37 -3.12 17.78
C PRO A 80 6.54 -3.48 16.53
N TYR A 81 6.70 -2.69 15.48
CA TYR A 81 6.07 -2.88 14.17
C TYR A 81 7.01 -2.39 13.06
N TYR A 82 6.93 -3.00 11.88
CA TYR A 82 7.53 -2.49 10.66
C TYR A 82 6.69 -1.36 10.08
N VAL A 83 7.34 -0.41 9.40
CA VAL A 83 6.69 0.58 8.54
C VAL A 83 7.11 0.28 7.11
N LEU A 84 6.15 -0.10 6.27
CA LEU A 84 6.35 -0.24 4.84
C LEU A 84 5.80 1.01 4.19
N TYR A 85 6.55 1.59 3.27
CA TYR A 85 6.08 2.69 2.45
C TYR A 85 6.57 2.54 1.01
N THR A 86 5.73 2.94 0.06
CA THR A 86 6.15 3.01 -1.33
C THR A 86 7.04 4.23 -1.54
N SER A 87 7.98 4.13 -2.47
CA SER A 87 8.77 5.24 -2.97
C SER A 87 8.77 5.15 -4.49
N GLY A 88 8.15 6.11 -5.15
CA GLY A 88 8.07 6.20 -6.61
C GLY A 88 6.66 6.25 -7.17
N MET A 89 5.63 5.93 -6.39
CA MET A 89 4.24 6.16 -6.79
C MET A 89 4.00 7.65 -7.05
N SER A 90 4.62 8.50 -6.24
CA SER A 90 4.54 9.96 -6.35
C SER A 90 5.36 10.55 -7.51
N ALA A 91 6.20 9.76 -8.19
CA ALA A 91 7.08 10.26 -9.25
C ALA A 91 6.30 10.84 -10.44
N GLN A 92 5.14 10.25 -10.75
CA GLN A 92 4.24 10.72 -11.80
C GLN A 92 2.88 11.10 -11.21
N GLU A 93 2.28 12.15 -11.74
CA GLU A 93 0.96 12.58 -11.28
C GLU A 93 -0.10 11.51 -11.59
N MET A 94 -1.02 11.32 -10.64
CA MET A 94 -2.23 10.54 -10.84
C MET A 94 -3.24 11.32 -11.69
N THR A 95 -4.10 10.59 -12.41
CA THR A 95 -5.11 11.18 -13.29
C THR A 95 -6.37 11.51 -12.50
N LEU A 96 -6.64 12.81 -12.36
CA LEU A 96 -7.80 13.33 -11.61
C LEU A 96 -9.02 13.64 -12.49
N ASP A 97 -8.95 13.41 -13.80
CA ASP A 97 -9.96 13.83 -14.79
C ASP A 97 -11.38 13.28 -14.53
N HIS A 98 -11.49 12.23 -13.71
CA HIS A 98 -12.77 11.66 -13.29
C HIS A 98 -13.45 12.42 -12.14
N LEU A 99 -12.73 13.32 -11.47
CA LEU A 99 -13.30 14.18 -10.42
C LEU A 99 -14.01 15.39 -11.03
N PRO A 100 -15.13 15.83 -10.44
CA PRO A 100 -15.72 17.13 -10.78
C PRO A 100 -14.78 18.24 -10.30
N TYR A 101 -14.44 19.20 -11.17
CA TYR A 101 -13.55 20.33 -10.85
C TYR A 101 -12.14 19.89 -10.38
N PRO A 102 -11.39 19.11 -11.18
CA PRO A 102 -10.11 18.52 -10.80
C PRO A 102 -9.05 19.55 -10.35
N GLU A 103 -9.17 20.81 -10.77
CA GLU A 103 -8.34 21.93 -10.33
C GLU A 103 -8.39 22.17 -8.82
N HIS A 104 -9.54 21.93 -8.17
CA HIS A 104 -9.70 22.06 -6.72
C HIS A 104 -9.03 20.92 -5.94
N TYR A 105 -8.68 19.84 -6.62
CA TYR A 105 -8.11 18.63 -6.04
C TYR A 105 -6.66 18.39 -6.48
N SER A 106 -5.98 19.43 -6.96
CA SER A 106 -4.57 19.36 -7.39
C SER A 106 -3.63 18.78 -6.32
N TYR A 107 -3.98 18.93 -5.03
CA TYR A 107 -3.25 18.31 -3.92
C TYR A 107 -3.29 16.77 -3.89
N LEU A 108 -4.22 16.13 -4.61
CA LEU A 108 -4.33 14.68 -4.73
C LEU A 108 -3.46 14.11 -5.85
N ARG A 109 -2.73 14.93 -6.61
CA ARG A 109 -1.97 14.48 -7.78
C ARG A 109 -0.86 13.49 -7.44
N ARG A 110 -0.36 13.47 -6.19
CA ARG A 110 0.73 12.59 -5.78
C ARG A 110 0.39 11.89 -4.47
N ALA A 111 0.73 10.62 -4.39
CA ALA A 111 0.53 9.83 -3.19
C ALA A 111 1.63 8.79 -3.01
N GLU A 112 1.80 8.34 -1.77
CA GLU A 112 2.51 7.12 -1.42
C GLU A 112 1.64 6.29 -0.46
N LEU A 113 1.83 4.97 -0.49
CA LEU A 113 1.09 4.01 0.31
C LEU A 113 1.92 3.59 1.51
N LEU A 114 1.24 3.38 2.63
CA LEU A 114 1.79 2.90 3.89
C LEU A 114 1.15 1.57 4.27
N MET A 115 1.93 0.69 4.89
CA MET A 115 1.40 -0.48 5.58
C MET A 115 2.23 -0.76 6.83
N TYR A 116 1.57 -1.05 7.95
CA TYR A 116 2.25 -1.44 9.18
C TYR A 116 2.10 -2.93 9.41
N LEU A 117 3.19 -3.60 9.73
CA LEU A 117 3.21 -5.03 10.02
C LEU A 117 3.74 -5.26 11.44
N PRO A 118 3.27 -6.27 12.18
CA PRO A 118 3.79 -6.55 13.52
C PRO A 118 5.28 -6.93 13.46
N ALA A 119 6.05 -6.66 14.53
CA ALA A 119 7.46 -7.06 14.61
C ALA A 119 7.68 -8.58 14.46
N THR A 120 6.64 -9.39 14.69
CA THR A 120 6.64 -10.84 14.50
C THR A 120 6.53 -11.26 13.03
N TRP A 121 6.29 -10.33 12.09
CA TRP A 121 6.28 -10.64 10.67
C TRP A 121 7.67 -11.15 10.24
N PRO A 122 7.76 -12.26 9.49
CA PRO A 122 9.02 -12.92 9.17
C PRO A 122 9.82 -12.20 8.07
N MET A 123 10.04 -10.90 8.21
CA MET A 123 10.75 -10.06 7.23
C MET A 123 12.20 -10.47 6.98
N GLN A 124 12.84 -11.15 7.93
CA GLN A 124 14.19 -11.67 7.69
C GLN A 124 14.20 -12.69 6.52
N THR A 125 13.12 -13.44 6.33
CA THR A 125 12.97 -14.34 5.17
C THR A 125 13.00 -13.55 3.86
N LEU A 126 12.35 -12.38 3.83
CA LEU A 126 12.39 -11.47 2.69
C LEU A 126 13.81 -10.90 2.48
N PHE A 127 14.42 -10.37 3.54
CA PHE A 127 15.73 -9.70 3.46
C PHE A 127 16.89 -10.65 3.10
N SER A 128 16.82 -11.91 3.53
CA SER A 128 17.85 -12.91 3.25
C SER A 128 17.62 -13.71 1.97
N ALA A 129 16.53 -13.46 1.24
CA ALA A 129 16.14 -14.27 0.09
C ALA A 129 17.17 -14.21 -1.05
N GLY A 130 17.81 -13.06 -1.26
CA GLY A 130 18.64 -12.83 -2.44
C GLY A 130 17.81 -13.04 -3.70
N GLU A 131 18.20 -13.99 -4.55
CA GLU A 131 17.46 -14.36 -5.76
C GLU A 131 16.51 -15.56 -5.55
N ASN A 132 16.38 -16.05 -4.31
CA ASN A 132 15.52 -17.21 -4.01
C ASN A 132 14.05 -16.82 -3.82
N PRO A 133 13.10 -17.71 -4.19
CA PRO A 133 11.67 -17.45 -3.98
C PRO A 133 11.34 -17.19 -2.51
N VAL A 134 10.53 -16.16 -2.26
CA VAL A 134 9.99 -15.86 -0.93
C VAL A 134 8.57 -16.41 -0.84
N PRO A 135 8.19 -17.10 0.25
CA PRO A 135 6.80 -17.56 0.41
C PRO A 135 5.81 -16.41 0.37
N GLU A 136 4.68 -16.58 -0.33
CA GLU A 136 3.64 -15.54 -0.43
C GLU A 136 3.09 -15.11 0.95
N SER A 137 3.05 -16.03 1.93
CA SER A 137 2.68 -15.69 3.31
C SER A 137 3.57 -14.62 3.96
N VAL A 138 4.74 -14.34 3.39
CA VAL A 138 5.66 -13.27 3.78
C VAL A 138 5.63 -12.11 2.79
N TYR A 139 5.59 -12.42 1.49
CA TYR A 139 5.80 -11.46 0.39
C TYR A 139 4.55 -10.65 0.02
N TRP A 140 3.35 -11.18 0.24
CA TRP A 140 2.11 -10.57 -0.22
C TRP A 140 1.93 -9.08 0.15
N PRO A 141 2.37 -8.56 1.33
CA PRO A 141 2.23 -7.14 1.66
C PRO A 141 3.02 -6.24 0.70
N VAL A 142 4.24 -6.66 0.35
CA VAL A 142 5.12 -5.93 -0.56
C VAL A 142 4.56 -5.99 -1.98
N ARG A 143 4.10 -7.17 -2.41
CA ARG A 143 3.43 -7.37 -3.71
C ARG A 143 2.19 -6.47 -3.83
N ALA A 144 1.34 -6.44 -2.81
CA ALA A 144 0.12 -5.65 -2.79
C ALA A 144 0.39 -4.14 -2.87
N LEU A 145 1.39 -3.63 -2.14
CA LEU A 145 1.78 -2.22 -2.21
C LEU A 145 2.28 -1.84 -3.61
N LYS A 146 3.12 -2.68 -4.23
CA LYS A 146 3.61 -2.45 -5.60
C LYS A 146 2.47 -2.46 -6.62
N TYR A 147 1.56 -3.43 -6.52
CA TYR A 147 0.38 -3.51 -7.37
C TYR A 147 -0.43 -2.22 -7.30
N LEU A 148 -0.80 -1.79 -6.09
CA LEU A 148 -1.60 -0.59 -5.86
C LEU A 148 -0.89 0.69 -6.35
N ALA A 149 0.42 0.80 -6.13
CA ALA A 149 1.19 1.97 -6.53
C ALA A 149 1.27 2.16 -8.05
N ARG A 150 1.17 1.08 -8.84
CA ARG A 150 1.16 1.15 -10.31
C ARG A 150 -0.22 1.48 -10.89
N MET A 151 -1.29 1.17 -10.14
CA MET A 151 -2.67 1.34 -10.63
C MET A 151 -2.97 2.75 -11.18
N PRO A 152 -2.59 3.87 -10.53
CA PRO A 152 -2.90 5.20 -11.07
C PRO A 152 -2.42 5.38 -12.52
N GLN A 153 -1.23 4.89 -12.84
CA GLN A 153 -0.66 5.00 -14.18
C GLN A 153 -1.28 3.99 -15.15
N LEU A 154 -1.33 2.72 -14.76
CA LEU A 154 -1.83 1.65 -15.63
C LEU A 154 -3.31 1.85 -16.01
N CYS A 155 -4.09 2.38 -15.06
CA CYS A 155 -5.53 2.54 -15.21
C CYS A 155 -5.93 3.98 -15.56
N ASN A 156 -4.97 4.91 -15.73
CA ASN A 156 -5.23 6.35 -15.87
C ASN A 156 -6.21 6.87 -14.82
N THR A 157 -5.93 6.58 -13.56
CA THR A 157 -6.81 6.86 -12.42
C THR A 157 -6.04 7.48 -11.25
N TRP A 158 -6.70 7.63 -10.10
CA TRP A 158 -6.11 8.09 -8.86
C TRP A 158 -6.57 7.24 -7.66
N LEU A 159 -5.75 7.21 -6.62
CA LEU A 159 -6.04 6.55 -5.35
C LEU A 159 -6.18 7.59 -4.24
N GLY A 160 -7.15 7.36 -3.34
CA GLY A 160 -7.50 8.28 -2.27
C GLY A 160 -8.09 7.56 -1.07
N ALA A 161 -8.16 8.26 0.07
CA ALA A 161 -8.83 7.75 1.25
C ALA A 161 -10.31 7.42 0.95
N GLY A 162 -10.79 6.30 1.49
CA GLY A 162 -12.13 5.75 1.23
C GLY A 162 -12.22 4.89 -0.04
N HIS A 163 -11.20 4.90 -0.90
CA HIS A 163 -11.13 3.97 -2.04
C HIS A 163 -10.89 2.55 -1.57
N SER A 164 -11.36 1.62 -2.40
CA SER A 164 -11.30 0.18 -2.15
C SER A 164 -10.94 -0.54 -3.43
N VAL A 165 -9.91 -1.39 -3.41
CA VAL A 165 -9.43 -2.12 -4.59
C VAL A 165 -9.56 -3.62 -4.33
N PRO A 166 -10.40 -4.35 -5.09
CA PRO A 166 -10.47 -5.80 -4.98
C PRO A 166 -9.22 -6.45 -5.59
N ASN A 167 -8.86 -7.64 -5.12
CA ASN A 167 -7.85 -8.48 -5.76
C ASN A 167 -8.51 -9.28 -6.90
N GLY A 168 -8.44 -8.74 -8.12
CA GLY A 168 -9.06 -9.31 -9.32
C GLY A 168 -10.57 -9.08 -9.45
N ASP A 169 -11.11 -9.46 -10.62
CA ASP A 169 -12.55 -9.54 -10.91
C ASP A 169 -12.85 -10.87 -11.64
N PRO A 170 -13.49 -11.85 -10.97
CA PRO A 170 -14.11 -11.77 -9.65
C PRO A 170 -13.06 -11.64 -8.52
N MET A 171 -13.45 -10.97 -7.44
CA MET A 171 -12.60 -10.75 -6.27
C MET A 171 -12.19 -12.08 -5.60
N VAL A 172 -10.89 -12.32 -5.47
CA VAL A 172 -10.30 -13.53 -4.87
C VAL A 172 -9.34 -13.20 -3.71
N PRO A 173 -9.16 -14.09 -2.73
CA PRO A 173 -8.18 -13.86 -1.67
C PRO A 173 -6.75 -13.70 -2.21
N PHE A 174 -5.96 -12.81 -1.61
CA PHE A 174 -4.52 -12.78 -1.85
C PHE A 174 -3.87 -14.08 -1.33
N GLU A 175 -2.98 -14.65 -2.12
CA GLU A 175 -2.21 -15.81 -1.69
C GLU A 175 -1.38 -15.47 -0.43
N GLY A 176 -1.39 -16.35 0.57
CA GLY A 176 -0.65 -16.13 1.81
C GLY A 176 -1.25 -15.12 2.81
N ALA A 177 -2.29 -14.37 2.43
CA ALA A 177 -2.91 -13.33 3.27
C ALA A 177 -4.13 -13.81 4.09
N GLN A 178 -4.27 -15.13 4.28
CA GLN A 178 -5.29 -15.76 5.14
C GLN A 178 -6.73 -15.22 4.93
N GLY A 179 -7.14 -15.07 3.67
CA GLY A 179 -8.52 -14.74 3.30
C GLY A 179 -8.80 -13.27 3.03
N PHE A 180 -7.84 -12.36 3.21
CA PHE A 180 -7.99 -10.99 2.71
C PHE A 180 -8.12 -10.99 1.19
N SER A 181 -9.07 -10.24 0.64
CA SER A 181 -9.43 -10.25 -0.79
C SER A 181 -9.43 -8.87 -1.45
N GLY A 182 -9.08 -7.82 -0.71
CA GLY A 182 -8.98 -6.47 -1.24
C GLY A 182 -8.25 -5.54 -0.28
N MET A 183 -8.08 -4.29 -0.71
CA MET A 183 -7.43 -3.24 0.06
C MET A 183 -8.36 -2.04 0.23
N MET A 184 -8.46 -1.53 1.45
CA MET A 184 -9.02 -0.22 1.76
C MET A 184 -7.89 0.80 1.96
N LEU A 185 -8.10 2.04 1.51
CA LEU A 185 -7.17 3.13 1.73
C LEU A 185 -7.74 4.12 2.75
N TYR A 186 -6.96 4.46 3.76
CA TYR A 186 -7.34 5.42 4.80
C TYR A 186 -6.29 6.50 4.97
N PHE A 187 -6.67 7.67 5.47
CA PHE A 187 -5.68 8.62 5.96
C PHE A 187 -4.96 8.04 7.19
N PRO A 188 -3.64 8.27 7.35
CA PRO A 188 -2.91 7.97 8.58
C PRO A 188 -3.28 9.01 9.66
N ASP A 189 -4.53 9.03 10.11
CA ASP A 189 -5.01 9.88 11.19
C ASP A 189 -5.03 9.12 12.54
N GLU A 190 -5.65 9.70 13.56
CA GLU A 190 -5.72 9.07 14.87
C GLU A 190 -6.57 7.79 14.82
N GLY A 191 -5.95 6.65 15.10
CA GLY A 191 -6.58 5.33 15.06
C GLY A 191 -6.32 4.54 13.78
N ASN A 192 -5.87 5.17 12.69
CA ASN A 192 -5.56 4.51 11.42
C ASN A 192 -4.08 4.19 11.27
N GLY A 193 -3.51 3.58 12.31
CA GLY A 193 -2.10 3.27 12.41
C GLY A 193 -1.49 3.75 13.73
N PRO A 194 -0.18 3.52 13.93
CA PRO A 194 0.48 3.83 15.18
C PRO A 194 0.78 5.32 15.36
N LYS A 195 0.73 6.11 14.29
CA LYS A 195 0.98 7.56 14.30
C LYS A 195 0.09 8.27 13.30
N LYS A 196 -0.36 9.47 13.68
CA LYS A 196 -0.91 10.43 12.72
C LYS A 196 0.21 11.01 11.87
N LEU A 197 0.07 10.94 10.55
CA LEU A 197 0.99 11.54 9.58
C LEU A 197 0.25 12.61 8.77
N LEU A 198 0.97 13.68 8.45
CA LEU A 198 0.51 14.71 7.53
C LEU A 198 1.03 14.42 6.12
N PRO A 199 0.45 15.04 5.07
CA PRO A 199 1.07 15.02 3.75
C PRO A 199 2.53 15.49 3.79
N VAL A 200 3.35 14.92 2.92
CA VAL A 200 4.76 15.30 2.79
C VAL A 200 4.84 16.56 1.92
N PRO A 201 5.37 17.69 2.44
CA PRO A 201 5.53 18.89 1.62
C PRO A 201 6.64 18.68 0.59
N THR A 202 6.42 19.17 -0.64
CA THR A 202 7.40 19.21 -1.73
C THR A 202 7.51 20.64 -2.27
N ASP A 203 8.56 20.93 -3.04
CA ASP A 203 8.76 22.26 -3.63
C ASP A 203 7.61 22.70 -4.57
N ASP A 204 6.93 21.73 -5.17
CA ASP A 204 5.85 21.93 -6.14
C ASP A 204 4.46 21.52 -5.63
N GLY A 205 4.32 21.15 -4.35
CA GLY A 205 3.04 20.73 -3.78
C GLY A 205 3.18 19.86 -2.53
N GLN A 206 2.53 18.70 -2.57
CA GLN A 206 2.60 17.73 -1.48
C GLN A 206 2.31 16.30 -1.98
N ILE A 207 2.77 15.34 -1.19
CA ILE A 207 2.49 13.92 -1.38
C ILE A 207 1.50 13.47 -0.31
N MET A 208 0.36 12.96 -0.74
CA MET A 208 -0.61 12.37 0.17
C MET A 208 -0.12 11.01 0.66
N LEU A 209 -0.37 10.70 1.93
CA LEU A 209 -0.06 9.39 2.50
C LEU A 209 -1.36 8.63 2.76
N TYR A 210 -1.43 7.36 2.33
CA TYR A 210 -2.58 6.50 2.58
C TYR A 210 -2.16 5.17 3.20
N VAL A 211 -2.80 4.78 4.29
CA VAL A 211 -2.62 3.47 4.90
C VAL A 211 -3.46 2.45 4.14
N ALA A 212 -2.78 1.48 3.55
CA ALA A 212 -3.36 0.33 2.87
C ALA A 212 -3.70 -0.75 3.90
N VAL A 213 -5.00 -1.00 4.07
CA VAL A 213 -5.54 -1.96 5.04
C VAL A 213 -6.19 -3.13 4.29
N PRO A 214 -5.67 -4.36 4.42
CA PRO A 214 -6.26 -5.51 3.77
C PRO A 214 -7.59 -5.87 4.44
N VAL A 215 -8.57 -6.22 3.61
CA VAL A 215 -9.95 -6.48 4.04
C VAL A 215 -10.49 -7.77 3.44
N TYR A 216 -11.40 -8.39 4.18
CA TYR A 216 -12.15 -9.56 3.70
C TYR A 216 -13.20 -9.15 2.66
N ALA A 217 -13.66 -10.12 1.87
CA ALA A 217 -14.74 -9.89 0.91
C ALA A 217 -16.03 -9.35 1.56
N GLU A 218 -16.39 -9.84 2.74
CA GLU A 218 -17.55 -9.38 3.50
C GLU A 218 -17.39 -7.94 3.99
N GLU A 219 -16.16 -7.53 4.34
CA GLU A 219 -15.84 -6.17 4.75
C GLU A 219 -15.93 -5.20 3.57
N MET A 220 -15.44 -5.59 2.38
CA MET A 220 -15.62 -4.85 1.13
C MET A 220 -17.10 -4.66 0.80
N ASN A 221 -17.89 -5.74 0.88
CA ASN A 221 -19.33 -5.67 0.65
C ASN A 221 -20.04 -4.77 1.66
N TYR A 222 -19.63 -4.83 2.94
CA TYR A 222 -20.15 -3.93 3.97
C TYR A 222 -19.81 -2.47 3.67
N LYS A 223 -18.59 -2.16 3.21
CA LYS A 223 -18.22 -0.81 2.79
C LYS A 223 -19.08 -0.31 1.63
N LEU A 224 -19.40 -1.17 0.66
CA LEU A 224 -20.28 -0.80 -0.45
C LEU A 224 -21.72 -0.51 0.03
N ALA A 225 -22.20 -1.23 1.05
CA ALA A 225 -23.54 -1.05 1.59
C ALA A 225 -23.67 0.12 2.60
N ALA A 226 -22.67 0.31 3.46
CA ALA A 226 -22.73 1.20 4.62
C ALA A 226 -21.74 2.38 4.58
N GLY A 227 -20.83 2.41 3.61
CA GLY A 227 -19.83 3.47 3.45
C GLY A 227 -18.48 3.15 4.09
N ALA A 228 -17.46 3.93 3.68
CA ALA A 228 -16.08 3.74 4.13
C ALA A 228 -15.92 4.00 5.64
N ASP A 229 -16.50 5.08 6.16
CA ASP A 229 -16.44 5.46 7.58
C ASP A 229 -17.07 4.39 8.49
N ALA A 230 -18.14 3.73 8.02
CA ALA A 230 -18.78 2.67 8.77
C ALA A 230 -17.86 1.45 8.91
N LEU A 231 -17.17 1.05 7.83
CA LEU A 231 -16.18 -0.02 7.90
C LEU A 231 -14.97 0.40 8.75
N GLU A 232 -14.50 1.64 8.60
CA GLU A 232 -13.38 2.18 9.36
C GLU A 232 -13.61 2.07 10.87
N ASN A 233 -14.80 2.43 11.33
CA ASN A 233 -15.19 2.30 12.73
C ASN A 233 -15.15 0.85 13.22
N ARG A 234 -15.56 -0.12 12.38
CA ARG A 234 -15.47 -1.55 12.72
C ARG A 234 -14.02 -2.02 12.81
N LEU A 235 -13.16 -1.59 11.88
CA LEU A 235 -11.74 -1.92 11.86
C LEU A 235 -11.00 -1.32 13.05
N ARG A 236 -11.29 -0.07 13.41
CA ARG A 236 -10.73 0.62 14.60
C ARG A 236 -11.15 -0.03 15.91
N ALA A 237 -12.32 -0.68 15.96
CA ALA A 237 -12.81 -1.38 17.14
C ALA A 237 -12.13 -2.73 17.39
N LEU A 238 -11.30 -3.22 16.46
CA LEU A 238 -10.52 -4.44 16.69
C LEU A 238 -9.47 -4.22 17.80
N PRO A 239 -9.22 -5.24 18.64
CA PRO A 239 -8.21 -5.14 19.67
C PRO A 239 -6.82 -4.95 19.07
N ASN A 240 -5.91 -4.34 19.85
CA ASN A 240 -4.50 -4.16 19.51
C ASN A 240 -4.24 -3.47 18.15
N ALA A 241 -5.23 -2.75 17.60
CA ALA A 241 -5.17 -2.14 16.28
C ALA A 241 -4.85 -3.14 15.14
N GLU A 242 -5.27 -4.40 15.25
CA GLU A 242 -4.94 -5.50 14.33
C GLU A 242 -5.34 -5.29 12.85
N ALA A 243 -6.24 -4.34 12.56
CA ALA A 243 -6.51 -3.91 11.18
C ALA A 243 -5.40 -3.01 10.62
N PHE A 244 -4.94 -2.04 11.40
CA PHE A 244 -4.00 -1.00 10.95
C PHE A 244 -2.54 -1.35 11.23
N ILE A 245 -2.28 -2.31 12.13
CA ILE A 245 -1.06 -3.11 12.18
C ILE A 245 -1.45 -4.51 11.70
N VAL A 246 -1.26 -4.76 10.41
CA VAL A 246 -1.86 -5.88 9.70
C VAL A 246 -1.51 -7.20 10.36
N THR A 247 -2.52 -7.83 10.93
CA THR A 247 -2.40 -9.16 11.53
C THR A 247 -3.09 -10.16 10.64
N ASN A 248 -2.31 -11.07 10.04
CA ASN A 248 -2.83 -12.19 9.27
C ASN A 248 -3.79 -13.01 10.14
N GLY A 249 -4.98 -13.31 9.62
CA GLY A 249 -6.00 -14.05 10.35
C GLY A 249 -6.72 -13.27 11.45
N ARG A 250 -6.62 -11.92 11.46
CA ARG A 250 -7.45 -11.07 12.34
C ARG A 250 -8.94 -11.41 12.18
N LYS A 251 -9.74 -11.10 13.20
CA LYS A 251 -11.18 -11.26 13.10
C LYS A 251 -11.76 -10.46 11.92
N ASN A 252 -12.55 -11.12 11.07
CA ASN A 252 -13.39 -10.46 10.07
C ASN A 252 -14.55 -9.74 10.78
N THR A 253 -14.61 -8.42 10.62
CA THR A 253 -15.58 -7.56 11.34
C THR A 253 -17.00 -7.63 10.78
N CYS A 254 -17.17 -8.31 9.65
CA CYS A 254 -18.45 -8.50 8.95
C CYS A 254 -18.78 -9.98 8.73
N GLN A 255 -18.13 -10.89 9.47
CA GLN A 255 -18.43 -12.32 9.39
C GLN A 255 -19.86 -12.59 9.85
N GLY A 256 -20.67 -13.25 9.01
CA GLY A 256 -22.07 -13.57 9.29
C GLY A 256 -23.10 -12.62 8.66
N GLY A 257 -22.67 -11.63 7.88
CA GLY A 257 -23.55 -10.72 7.14
C GLY A 257 -23.64 -9.31 7.75
N VAL A 258 -24.31 -8.41 7.02
CA VAL A 258 -24.57 -7.01 7.42
C VAL A 258 -25.72 -6.95 8.43
#